data_AF-D1PK61-F1
#
_entry.id   AF-D1PK61-F1
#
_cell.length_a   1.000
_cell.length_b   1.000
_cell.length_c   1.000
_cell.angle_alpha   90.00
_cell.angle_beta   90.00
_cell.angle_gamma   90.00
#
_symmetry.space_group_name_H-M   'P 1'
#
loop_
_entity.id
_entity.type
_entity.pdbx_description
1 polymer ?
#
loop_
_entity_poly.entity_id
_entity_poly.type
_entity_poly.pdbx_seq_one_letter_code
_entity_poly.pdbx_strand_id
1 'polypeptide(L)' 'KQLREEVYAALMKLPAIQARRIYARFYLGMTVAEIAQIEGTDRRRVWASIRRGLKKLARLLDTAR' A
#
# COMPACT_ATOMS: atom_id res chain seq x y z
N LYS A 1 -10.30 2.86 17.30
CA LYS A 1 -9.58 1.56 17.22
C LYS A 1 -10.01 0.78 15.96
N GLN A 2 -11.33 0.56 15.77
CA GLN A 2 -11.94 -0.13 14.61
C GLN A 2 -11.47 0.33 13.23
N LEU A 3 -11.50 1.63 12.92
CA LEU A 3 -11.15 2.12 11.57
C LEU A 3 -9.73 1.70 11.12
N ARG A 4 -8.77 1.63 12.06
CA ARG A 4 -7.39 1.25 11.74
C ARG A 4 -7.29 -0.25 11.44
N GLU A 5 -8.07 -1.06 12.15
CA GLU A 5 -8.16 -2.51 11.94
C GLU A 5 -8.88 -2.84 10.62
N GLU A 6 -9.95 -2.12 10.28
CA GLU A 6 -10.65 -2.25 8.99
C GLU A 6 -9.75 -1.89 7.81
N VAL A 7 -9.02 -0.78 7.90
CA VAL A 7 -8.05 -0.37 6.87
C VAL A 7 -6.94 -1.41 6.74
N TYR A 8 -6.46 -1.96 7.86
CA TYR A 8 -5.44 -3.00 7.84
C TYR A 8 -5.97 -4.30 7.22
N ALA A 9 -7.19 -4.73 7.55
CA ALA A 9 -7.83 -5.90 6.96
C ALA A 9 -8.06 -5.73 5.45
N ALA A 10 -8.50 -4.55 5.01
CA ALA A 10 -8.66 -4.23 3.59
C ALA A 10 -7.30 -4.18 2.86
N LEU A 11 -6.25 -3.69 3.52
CA LEU A 11 -4.88 -3.71 2.99
C LEU A 11 -4.39 -5.13 2.73
N MET A 12 -4.69 -6.09 3.63
CA MET A 12 -4.32 -7.50 3.47
C MET A 12 -5.04 -8.20 2.30
N LYS A 13 -6.11 -7.61 1.75
CA LYS A 13 -6.81 -8.11 0.55
C LYS A 13 -6.17 -7.64 -0.77
N LEU A 14 -5.15 -6.78 -0.73
CA LEU A 14 -4.42 -6.34 -1.92
C LEU A 14 -3.39 -7.39 -2.37
N PRO A 15 -2.94 -7.35 -3.63
CA PRO A 15 -1.74 -8.09 -4.04
C PRO A 15 -0.56 -7.76 -3.12
N ALA A 16 0.21 -8.78 -2.72
CA ALA A 16 1.24 -8.67 -1.68
C ALA A 16 2.23 -7.52 -1.90
N ILE A 17 2.67 -7.28 -3.14
CA ILE A 17 3.58 -6.17 -3.47
C ILE A 17 2.93 -4.80 -3.20
N GLN A 18 1.65 -4.64 -3.52
CA GLN A 18 0.93 -3.38 -3.28
C GLN A 18 0.73 -3.15 -1.78
N ALA A 19 0.30 -4.19 -1.06
CA ALA A 19 0.10 -4.13 0.39
C ALA A 19 1.41 -3.74 1.11
N ARG A 20 2.50 -4.45 0.80
CA ARG A 20 3.83 -4.22 1.42
C ARG A 20 4.34 -2.81 1.17
N ARG A 21 4.26 -2.31 -0.07
CA ARG A 21 4.74 -0.96 -0.42
C ARG A 21 3.90 0.14 0.21
N ILE A 22 2.58 -0.06 0.34
CA ILE A 22 1.70 0.87 1.06
C ILE A 22 2.03 0.85 2.55
N TYR A 23 2.21 -0.33 3.15
CA TYR A 23 2.61 -0.46 4.54
C TYR A 23 3.94 0.26 4.81
N ALA A 24 4.97 -0.02 4.00
CA ALA A 24 6.26 0.66 4.09
C ALA A 24 6.12 2.19 4.00
N ARG A 25 5.32 2.69 3.05
CA ARG A 25 5.17 4.13 2.82
C ARG A 25 4.44 4.87 3.93
N PHE A 26 3.39 4.27 4.50
CA PHE A 26 2.45 4.97 5.39
C PHE A 26 2.51 4.51 6.85
N TYR A 27 2.91 3.27 7.11
CA TYR A 27 3.08 2.74 8.48
C TYR A 27 4.51 2.82 8.97
N LEU A 28 5.49 2.62 8.07
CA LEU A 28 6.92 2.66 8.40
C LEU A 28 7.61 3.98 8.02
N GLY A 29 6.89 4.91 7.36
CA GLY A 29 7.42 6.22 6.99
C GLY A 29 8.46 6.23 5.87
N MET A 30 8.66 5.09 5.17
CA MET A 30 9.69 4.97 4.14
C MET A 30 9.32 5.75 2.88
N THR A 31 10.30 6.38 2.25
CA THR A 31 10.15 7.03 0.96
C THR A 31 10.06 6.02 -0.18
N VAL A 32 9.52 6.46 -1.33
CA VAL A 32 9.51 5.64 -2.56
C VAL A 32 10.93 5.28 -3.01
N ALA A 33 11.91 6.14 -2.73
CA ALA A 33 13.31 5.89 -3.07
C ALA A 33 13.92 4.78 -2.21
N GLU A 34 13.72 4.83 -0.89
CA GLU A 34 14.20 3.79 0.03
C GLU A 34 13.56 2.43 -0.27
N ILE A 35 12.25 2.41 -0.54
CA ILE A 35 11.54 1.17 -0.93
C ILE A 35 12.13 0.61 -2.23
N ALA A 36 12.36 1.46 -3.23
CA ALA A 36 12.93 1.05 -4.51
C ALA A 36 14.36 0.50 -4.37
N GLN A 37 15.18 1.13 -3.52
CA GLN A 37 16.53 0.69 -3.23
C GLN A 37 16.54 -0.68 -2.54
N ILE A 38 15.69 -0.88 -1.52
CA ILE A 38 15.58 -2.16 -0.80
C ILE A 38 15.06 -3.28 -1.70
N GLU A 39 14.10 -2.99 -2.58
CA GLU A 39 13.53 -3.98 -3.49
C GLU A 39 14.35 -4.17 -4.78
N GLY A 40 15.46 -3.44 -4.96
CA GLY A 40 16.31 -3.51 -6.15
C GLY A 40 15.56 -3.19 -7.45
N THR A 41 14.64 -2.22 -7.42
CA THR A 41 13.75 -1.92 -8.55
C THR A 41 13.64 -0.43 -8.84
N ASP A 42 13.04 -0.08 -9.97
CA ASP A 42 12.87 1.31 -10.38
C ASP A 42 11.82 2.04 -9.53
N ARG A 43 12.11 3.29 -9.15
CA ARG A 43 11.21 4.15 -8.35
C ARG A 43 9.84 4.32 -8.99
N ARG A 44 9.75 4.42 -10.32
CA ARG A 44 8.45 4.56 -11.02
C ARG A 44 7.61 3.30 -10.87
N ARG A 45 8.22 2.11 -10.82
CA ARG A 45 7.49 0.85 -10.56
C ARG A 45 6.92 0.81 -9.15
N VAL A 46 7.69 1.26 -8.15
CA VAL A 46 7.21 1.40 -6.77
C VAL A 46 6.05 2.37 -6.72
N TRP A 47 6.23 3.59 -7.23
CA TRP A 47 5.21 4.64 -7.24
C TRP A 47 3.91 4.19 -7.93
N ALA A 48 4.00 3.60 -9.13
CA ALA A 48 2.84 3.14 -9.88
C ALA A 48 2.07 2.04 -9.14
N SER A 49 2.79 1.14 -8.45
CA SER A 49 2.16 0.09 -7.66
C SER A 49 1.44 0.61 -6.42
N ILE A 50 2.03 1.60 -5.72
CA ILE A 50 1.41 2.25 -4.56
C ILE A 50 0.13 2.96 -5.00
N ARG A 51 0.18 3.75 -6.08
CA ARG A 51 -0.99 4.46 -6.61
C ARG A 51 -2.12 3.49 -6.99
N ARG A 52 -1.80 2.37 -7.67
CA ARG A 52 -2.81 1.35 -8.00
C ARG A 52 -3.37 0.66 -6.76
N GLY A 53 -2.52 0.34 -5.79
CA GLY A 53 -2.94 -0.27 -4.53
C GLY A 53 -3.86 0.64 -3.72
N LEU A 54 -3.57 1.94 -3.64
CA LEU A 54 -4.43 2.93 -2.96
C LEU A 54 -5.79 3.05 -3.64
N LYS A 55 -5.84 3.05 -4.98
CA LYS A 55 -7.12 3.05 -5.73
C LYS A 55 -7.95 1.80 -5.44
N LYS A 56 -7.31 0.63 -5.31
CA LYS A 56 -7.99 -0.62 -4.96
C LYS A 56 -8.44 -0.63 -3.51
N LEU A 57 -7.62 -0.10 -2.60
CA LEU A 57 -7.95 0.03 -1.18
C LEU A 57 -9.17 0.92 -0.96
N ALA A 58 -9.23 2.07 -1.63
CA ALA A 58 -10.41 2.95 -1.59
C ALA A 58 -11.69 2.20 -2.00
N ARG A 59 -11.66 1.47 -3.12
CA ARG A 59 -12.80 0.65 -3.57
C ARG A 59 -13.21 -0.41 -2.54
N LEU A 60 -12.25 -1.10 -1.93
CA LEU A 60 -12.54 -2.12 -0.91
C LEU A 60 -13.21 -1.53 0.33
N LEU A 61 -12.84 -0.31 0.72
CA LEU A 61 -13.43 0.39 1.86
C LEU A 61 -14.78 1.02 1.51
N ASP A 62 -14.95 1.51 0.29
CA ASP A 62 -16.23 2.02 -0.21
C ASP A 62 -17.27 0.91 -0.33
N THR A 63 -16.85 -0.31 -0.72
CA THR A 63 -17.75 -1.48 -0.82
C THR A 63 -18.05 -2.11 0.55
N ALA A 64 -17.32 -1.71 1.60
CA ALA A 64 -17.54 -2.17 2.98
C ALA A 64 -18.50 -1.26 3.77
N ARG A 65 -18.94 -0.14 3.17
CA ARG A 65 -19.98 0.75 3.68
C ARG A 65 -21.34 0.39 3.08
#